data_AF-A0A023BX44-F1
#
_entry.id   AF-A0A023BX44-F1
#
_cell.length_a   1.000
_cell.length_b   1.000
_cell.length_c   1.000
_cell.angle_alpha   90.00
_cell.angle_beta   90.00
_cell.angle_gamma   90.00
#
_symmetry.space_group_name_H-M   'P 1'
#
loop_
_entity.id
_entity.type
_entity.pdbx_description
1 polymer ?
#
loop_
_entity_poly.entity_id
_entity_poly.type
_entity_poly.pdbx_seq_one_letter_code
_entity_poly.pdbx_strand_id
1 'polypeptide(L)'
;MKSNLSKFSLIALFFLILVGCNQDDAEDQLVSSFTTEETELNAKVDNTAEVISDTFLQVYEYEESDIKSPIHPFLPDCATVTITVTDTSKEVTVDFGSDGCEVRGGHIVKGKVNMSYVIDTEAMTKNINYTLEDFFIDDMQFVGSKTVTRQKVNDNGNPQYTMNLDLTVVFADGTQATRTGSKVREWIEGSFNGNWGDNVFLITGAWETNFKNGNTHSTTITTPLRREASCRFLVSGVVELVRTNYSGSLDYGNGDCDNLAVFTNDNGEEREIRL
;
A
#
# COMPACT_ATOMS: atom_id res chain seq x y z
N MET A 1 39.83 -68.03 -52.98
CA MET A 1 41.05 -67.26 -53.36
C MET A 1 40.63 -65.81 -53.54
N LYS A 2 41.19 -64.79 -52.89
CA LYS A 2 42.24 -64.66 -51.87
C LYS A 2 41.93 -63.38 -51.10
N SER A 3 42.23 -63.41 -49.81
CA SER A 3 42.26 -62.30 -48.87
C SER A 3 43.28 -61.21 -49.25
N ASN A 4 43.13 -60.02 -48.67
CA ASN A 4 44.07 -59.40 -47.71
C ASN A 4 43.70 -57.91 -47.55
N LEU A 5 43.30 -57.43 -46.37
CA LEU A 5 44.08 -57.09 -45.17
C LEU A 5 45.18 -56.02 -45.38
N SER A 6 44.91 -54.83 -44.84
CA SER A 6 45.76 -54.03 -43.93
C SER A 6 47.15 -53.54 -44.39
N LYS A 7 47.37 -52.20 -44.35
CA LYS A 7 48.14 -51.51 -43.28
C LYS A 7 48.30 -50.00 -43.53
N PHE A 8 47.92 -49.21 -42.51
CA PHE A 8 48.60 -48.03 -41.92
C PHE A 8 49.39 -47.04 -42.80
N SER A 9 49.02 -45.75 -42.74
CA SER A 9 49.82 -44.74 -42.00
C SER A 9 49.07 -43.42 -41.79
N LEU A 10 48.98 -43.05 -40.51
CA LEU A 10 48.83 -41.73 -39.87
C LEU A 10 49.06 -40.48 -40.74
N ILE A 11 48.17 -39.50 -40.65
CA ILE A 11 48.45 -38.16 -40.07
C ILE A 11 47.11 -37.52 -39.69
N ALA A 12 47.06 -37.05 -38.44
CA ALA A 12 45.93 -36.42 -37.80
C ALA A 12 45.67 -35.01 -38.37
N LEU A 13 44.40 -34.66 -38.56
CA LEU A 13 43.95 -33.30 -38.28
C LEU A 13 42.56 -33.34 -37.66
N PHE A 14 42.55 -32.99 -36.38
CA PHE A 14 41.44 -32.88 -35.48
C PHE A 14 40.65 -31.62 -35.86
N PHE A 15 39.37 -31.74 -36.22
CA PHE A 15 38.43 -30.63 -36.16
C PHE A 15 37.13 -31.15 -35.55
N LEU A 16 37.14 -31.22 -34.21
CA LEU A 16 35.94 -31.04 -33.42
C LEU A 16 35.50 -29.59 -33.61
N ILE A 17 34.34 -29.37 -34.23
CA ILE A 17 33.60 -28.14 -33.98
C ILE A 17 32.62 -28.50 -32.87
N LEU A 18 33.02 -28.14 -31.66
CA LEU A 18 32.19 -28.20 -30.48
C LEU A 18 30.99 -27.29 -30.69
N VAL A 19 29.81 -27.86 -30.49
CA VAL A 19 28.63 -27.12 -30.04
C VAL A 19 29.00 -26.48 -28.71
N GLY A 20 29.13 -25.17 -28.70
CA GLY A 20 29.22 -24.35 -27.50
C GLY A 20 28.19 -23.24 -27.63
N CYS A 21 27.05 -23.40 -26.96
CA CYS A 21 26.15 -22.29 -26.68
C CYS A 21 26.95 -21.25 -25.90
N ASN A 22 27.03 -20.02 -26.39
CA ASN A 22 27.29 -18.89 -25.51
C ASN A 22 26.14 -18.86 -24.50
N GLN A 23 26.48 -19.14 -23.26
CA GLN A 23 25.61 -19.03 -22.11
C GLN A 23 25.89 -17.67 -21.50
N ASP A 24 25.05 -16.68 -21.79
CA ASP A 24 25.08 -15.35 -21.16
C ASP A 24 23.67 -14.74 -21.03
N ASP A 25 22.63 -15.56 -20.81
CA ASP A 25 21.25 -15.09 -20.60
C ASP A 25 20.65 -15.55 -19.24
N ALA A 26 21.49 -15.85 -18.25
CA ALA A 26 21.03 -16.31 -16.93
C ALA A 26 20.85 -15.19 -15.89
N GLU A 27 21.48 -14.02 -16.08
CA GLU A 27 21.30 -12.88 -15.16
C GLU A 27 20.07 -12.03 -15.52
N ASP A 28 19.68 -11.94 -16.79
CA ASP A 28 18.61 -11.03 -17.24
C ASP A 28 17.20 -11.57 -16.93
N GLN A 29 17.01 -12.90 -16.92
CA GLN A 29 15.72 -13.51 -16.58
C GLN A 29 15.40 -13.50 -15.08
N LEU A 30 16.42 -13.60 -14.21
CA LEU A 30 16.22 -13.56 -12.77
C LEU A 30 15.95 -12.13 -12.29
N VAL A 31 16.69 -11.15 -12.80
CA VAL A 31 16.51 -9.73 -12.42
C VAL A 31 15.15 -9.21 -12.90
N SER A 32 14.73 -9.54 -14.12
CA SER A 32 13.41 -9.14 -14.65
C SER A 32 12.23 -9.77 -13.87
N SER A 33 12.34 -11.03 -13.43
CA SER A 33 11.29 -11.66 -12.61
C SER A 33 11.15 -11.03 -11.23
N PHE A 34 12.27 -10.74 -10.54
CA PHE A 34 12.22 -10.09 -9.22
C PHE A 34 11.62 -8.68 -9.30
N THR A 35 11.88 -7.91 -10.37
CA THR A 35 11.37 -6.53 -10.47
C THR A 35 9.87 -6.43 -10.76
N THR A 36 9.30 -7.43 -11.46
CA THR A 36 7.84 -7.52 -11.67
C THR A 36 7.15 -7.93 -10.38
N GLU A 37 7.72 -8.88 -9.64
CA GLU A 37 7.23 -9.31 -8.33
C GLU A 37 7.26 -8.16 -7.31
N GLU A 38 8.34 -7.38 -7.22
CA GLU A 38 8.43 -6.21 -6.33
C GLU A 38 7.39 -5.13 -6.65
N THR A 39 7.05 -4.98 -7.93
CA THR A 39 5.99 -4.06 -8.36
C THR A 39 4.63 -4.50 -7.86
N GLU A 40 4.31 -5.78 -8.04
CA GLU A 40 3.06 -6.38 -7.58
C GLU A 40 2.97 -6.33 -6.05
N LEU A 41 4.06 -6.67 -5.35
CA LEU A 41 4.15 -6.54 -3.90
C LEU A 41 3.94 -5.09 -3.46
N ASN A 42 4.58 -4.11 -4.12
CA ASN A 42 4.42 -2.71 -3.76
C ASN A 42 2.96 -2.24 -3.93
N ALA A 43 2.32 -2.61 -5.04
CA ALA A 43 0.92 -2.32 -5.29
C ALA A 43 0.00 -2.99 -4.25
N LYS A 44 0.30 -4.24 -3.86
CA LYS A 44 -0.42 -4.95 -2.79
C LYS A 44 -0.28 -4.22 -1.44
N VAL A 45 0.90 -3.70 -1.12
CA VAL A 45 1.10 -2.87 0.09
C VAL A 45 0.32 -1.56 -0.01
N ASP A 46 0.31 -0.88 -1.16
CA ASP A 46 -0.44 0.37 -1.31
C ASP A 46 -1.95 0.16 -1.10
N ASN A 47 -2.52 -0.90 -1.67
CA ASN A 47 -3.94 -1.27 -1.50
C ASN A 47 -4.29 -1.63 -0.05
N THR A 48 -3.45 -2.44 0.61
CA THR A 48 -3.74 -2.90 1.97
C THR A 48 -3.41 -1.86 3.04
N ALA A 49 -2.41 -1.00 2.84
CA ALA A 49 -2.12 0.10 3.76
C ALA A 49 -3.27 1.12 3.81
N GLU A 50 -4.07 1.22 2.75
CA GLU A 50 -5.28 2.03 2.73
C GLU A 50 -6.34 1.50 3.71
N VAL A 51 -6.47 0.18 3.85
CA VAL A 51 -7.39 -0.44 4.83
C VAL A 51 -7.02 -0.02 6.26
N ILE A 52 -5.73 0.06 6.59
CA ILE A 52 -5.26 0.56 7.90
C ILE A 52 -5.67 2.01 8.10
N SER A 53 -5.43 2.87 7.10
CA SER A 53 -5.79 4.28 7.14
C SER A 53 -7.29 4.48 7.29
N ASP A 54 -8.10 3.80 6.50
CA ASP A 54 -9.56 3.89 6.53
C ASP A 54 -10.12 3.40 7.87
N THR A 55 -9.64 2.26 8.36
CA THR A 55 -10.05 1.71 9.67
C THR A 55 -9.73 2.70 10.78
N PHE A 56 -8.50 3.23 10.81
CA PHE A 56 -8.08 4.22 11.80
C PHE A 56 -8.96 5.47 11.77
N LEU A 57 -9.14 6.09 10.59
CA LEU A 57 -9.90 7.34 10.46
C LEU A 57 -11.37 7.12 10.86
N GLN A 58 -11.98 6.04 10.39
CA GLN A 58 -13.40 5.75 10.66
C GLN A 58 -13.64 5.47 12.14
N VAL A 59 -12.78 4.68 12.80
CA VAL A 59 -12.91 4.41 14.23
C VAL A 59 -12.67 5.68 15.03
N TYR A 60 -11.64 6.47 14.71
CA TYR A 60 -11.39 7.73 15.41
C TYR A 60 -12.58 8.70 15.30
N GLU A 61 -13.07 8.97 14.09
CA GLU A 61 -14.19 9.90 13.88
C GLU A 61 -15.50 9.37 14.49
N TYR A 62 -15.74 8.06 14.44
CA TYR A 62 -16.88 7.47 15.13
C TYR A 62 -16.77 7.62 16.65
N GLU A 63 -15.57 7.42 17.21
CA GLU A 63 -15.37 7.53 18.64
C GLU A 63 -15.39 8.97 19.19
N GLU A 64 -15.18 9.95 18.33
CA GLU A 64 -15.33 11.38 18.65
C GLU A 64 -16.69 11.95 18.21
N SER A 65 -17.53 11.15 17.55
CA SER A 65 -18.90 11.53 17.19
C SER A 65 -19.80 11.57 18.43
N ASP A 66 -20.68 12.58 18.49
CA ASP A 66 -21.75 12.69 19.48
C ASP A 66 -22.84 11.62 19.28
N ILE A 67 -22.99 11.12 18.05
CA ILE A 67 -23.98 10.11 17.69
C ILE A 67 -23.26 8.77 17.58
N LYS A 68 -23.53 7.89 18.56
CA LYS A 68 -23.01 6.52 18.58
C LYS A 68 -24.15 5.50 18.60
N SER A 69 -24.02 4.50 17.75
CA SER A 69 -24.80 3.26 17.79
C SER A 69 -24.11 2.24 18.73
N PRO A 70 -24.86 1.33 19.37
CA PRO A 70 -24.27 0.20 20.08
C PRO A 70 -23.41 -0.71 19.18
N ILE A 71 -23.73 -0.75 17.88
CA ILE A 71 -22.98 -1.48 16.86
C ILE A 71 -22.13 -0.48 16.08
N HIS A 72 -20.83 -0.74 15.98
CA HIS A 72 -19.90 0.09 15.22
C HIS A 72 -20.14 -0.11 13.71
N PRO A 73 -20.56 0.92 12.96
CA PRO A 73 -21.01 0.75 11.57
C PRO A 73 -19.87 0.40 10.58
N PHE A 74 -18.62 0.65 10.98
CA PHE A 74 -17.43 0.46 10.13
C PHE A 74 -16.59 -0.76 10.48
N LEU A 75 -16.89 -1.42 11.61
CA LEU A 75 -16.15 -2.59 12.04
C LEU A 75 -17.06 -3.82 11.91
N PRO A 76 -16.51 -4.98 11.53
CA PRO A 76 -17.27 -6.22 11.51
C PRO A 76 -17.63 -6.67 12.93
N ASP A 77 -18.70 -7.46 13.08
CA ASP A 77 -19.21 -7.90 14.38
C ASP A 77 -18.19 -8.73 15.20
N CYS A 78 -17.19 -9.32 14.55
CA CYS A 78 -16.13 -10.07 15.22
C CYS A 78 -15.04 -9.17 15.84
N ALA A 79 -14.96 -7.90 15.45
CA ALA A 79 -14.00 -6.96 16.00
C ALA A 79 -14.49 -6.41 17.34
N THR A 80 -13.62 -6.37 18.33
CA THR A 80 -13.92 -5.82 19.66
C THR A 80 -13.25 -4.47 19.85
N VAL A 81 -14.03 -3.46 20.24
CA VAL A 81 -13.50 -2.14 20.59
C VAL A 81 -13.44 -1.99 22.11
N THR A 82 -12.26 -1.70 22.64
CA THR A 82 -12.04 -1.38 24.06
C THR A 82 -11.59 0.06 24.19
N ILE A 83 -12.23 0.82 25.08
CA ILE A 83 -11.94 2.24 25.27
C ILE A 83 -11.56 2.46 26.73
N THR A 84 -10.39 3.06 26.94
CA THR A 84 -9.94 3.51 28.24
C THR A 84 -9.80 5.02 28.21
N VAL A 85 -10.45 5.70 29.15
CA VAL A 85 -10.42 7.16 29.26
C VAL A 85 -9.83 7.52 30.61
N THR A 86 -8.82 8.38 30.59
CA THR A 86 -8.27 9.05 31.77
C THR A 86 -8.68 10.52 31.76
N ASP A 87 -8.30 11.28 32.78
CA ASP A 87 -8.57 12.73 32.83
C ASP A 87 -7.86 13.50 31.69
N THR A 88 -6.78 12.95 31.11
CA THR A 88 -5.93 13.67 30.14
C THR A 88 -5.78 12.96 28.80
N SER A 89 -6.10 11.67 28.72
CA SER A 89 -5.91 10.86 27.51
C SER A 89 -7.04 9.88 27.26
N LYS A 90 -7.21 9.52 25.99
CA LYS A 90 -8.10 8.46 25.54
C LYS A 90 -7.30 7.43 24.76
N GLU A 91 -7.53 6.17 25.08
CA GLU A 91 -6.96 5.00 24.43
C GLU A 91 -8.09 4.19 23.83
N VAL A 92 -7.94 3.79 22.57
CA VAL A 92 -8.91 2.99 21.82
C VAL A 92 -8.17 1.81 21.20
N THR A 93 -8.54 0.60 21.61
CA THR A 93 -8.02 -0.65 21.05
C THR A 93 -9.11 -1.30 20.20
N VAL A 94 -8.78 -1.59 18.94
CA VAL A 94 -9.59 -2.43 18.06
C VAL A 94 -8.90 -3.77 17.92
N ASP A 95 -9.55 -4.85 18.37
CA ASP A 95 -9.04 -6.22 18.34
C ASP A 95 -9.84 -7.05 17.34
N PHE A 96 -9.18 -7.51 16.28
CA PHE A 96 -9.75 -8.36 15.24
C PHE A 96 -9.53 -9.86 15.52
N GLY A 97 -8.92 -10.21 16.66
CA GLY A 97 -8.61 -11.57 17.06
C GLY A 97 -7.49 -12.20 16.24
N SER A 98 -7.12 -13.43 16.64
CA SER A 98 -6.12 -14.25 15.93
C SER A 98 -6.67 -14.92 14.67
N ASP A 99 -7.95 -15.27 14.69
CA ASP A 99 -8.62 -15.92 13.56
C ASP A 99 -8.91 -14.90 12.44
N GLY A 100 -9.06 -13.64 12.81
CA GLY A 100 -9.25 -12.51 11.91
C GLY A 100 -10.70 -12.23 11.58
N CYS A 101 -10.90 -11.04 11.02
CA CYS A 101 -12.17 -10.48 10.66
C CYS A 101 -12.17 -10.05 9.21
N GLU A 102 -13.18 -10.46 8.45
CA GLU A 102 -13.41 -9.91 7.12
C GLU A 102 -13.92 -8.47 7.24
N VAL A 103 -13.17 -7.53 6.66
CA VAL A 103 -13.53 -6.10 6.62
C VAL A 103 -14.09 -5.73 5.26
N ARG A 104 -14.71 -4.54 5.18
CA ARG A 104 -15.20 -3.98 3.92
C ARG A 104 -14.06 -3.96 2.89
N GLY A 105 -14.33 -4.51 1.70
CA GLY A 105 -13.32 -4.65 0.65
C GLY A 105 -12.84 -6.09 0.43
N GLY A 106 -13.16 -7.03 1.35
CA GLY A 106 -12.88 -8.46 1.23
C GLY A 106 -11.54 -8.90 1.82
N HIS A 107 -10.86 -8.01 2.54
CA HIS A 107 -9.61 -8.33 3.23
C HIS A 107 -9.88 -8.97 4.59
N ILE A 108 -8.99 -9.87 5.02
CA ILE A 108 -9.01 -10.43 6.37
C ILE A 108 -8.01 -9.68 7.24
N VAL A 109 -8.49 -9.01 8.28
CA VAL A 109 -7.64 -8.28 9.24
C VAL A 109 -7.50 -9.10 10.53
N LYS A 110 -6.29 -9.24 11.04
CA LYS A 110 -5.96 -9.93 12.31
C LYS A 110 -5.16 -9.04 13.23
N GLY A 111 -5.18 -9.37 14.52
CA GLY A 111 -4.43 -8.64 15.55
C GLY A 111 -5.11 -7.35 15.98
N LYS A 112 -4.33 -6.38 16.46
CA LYS A 112 -4.87 -5.19 17.10
C LYS A 112 -4.30 -3.89 16.55
N VAL A 113 -5.15 -2.87 16.55
CA VAL A 113 -4.77 -1.47 16.38
C VAL A 113 -5.02 -0.76 17.71
N ASN A 114 -3.97 -0.20 18.30
CA ASN A 114 -4.06 0.57 19.53
C ASN A 114 -3.85 2.04 19.21
N MET A 115 -4.82 2.89 19.50
CA MET A 115 -4.76 4.34 19.31
C MET A 115 -4.69 5.06 20.64
N SER A 116 -3.92 6.15 20.72
CA SER A 116 -3.86 7.01 21.90
C SER A 116 -3.71 8.48 21.54
N TYR A 117 -4.44 9.33 22.26
CA TYR A 117 -4.41 10.78 22.07
C TYR A 117 -4.78 11.53 23.35
N VAL A 118 -4.31 12.78 23.43
CA VAL A 118 -4.64 13.70 24.53
C VAL A 118 -6.07 14.23 24.34
N ILE A 119 -6.80 14.33 25.44
CA ILE A 119 -8.13 14.95 25.46
C ILE A 119 -7.92 16.47 25.56
N ASP A 120 -8.11 17.15 24.43
CA ASP A 120 -8.15 18.60 24.35
C ASP A 120 -9.25 19.01 23.36
N THR A 121 -10.35 19.57 23.87
CA THR A 121 -11.50 19.96 23.04
C THR A 121 -11.27 21.27 22.31
N GLU A 122 -10.34 22.11 22.75
CA GLU A 122 -10.06 23.43 22.17
C GLU A 122 -8.96 23.35 21.10
N ALA A 123 -8.09 22.34 21.17
CA ALA A 123 -7.03 22.15 20.18
C ALA A 123 -7.56 22.08 18.74
N MET A 124 -7.00 22.95 17.88
CA MET A 124 -7.24 22.92 16.43
C MET A 124 -6.45 21.81 15.73
N THR A 125 -5.39 21.31 16.39
CA THR A 125 -4.56 20.22 15.90
C THR A 125 -4.38 19.19 17.02
N LYS A 126 -4.61 17.92 16.70
CA LYS A 126 -4.41 16.79 17.61
C LYS A 126 -3.43 15.79 17.02
N ASN A 127 -2.52 15.27 17.85
CA ASN A 127 -1.69 14.13 17.48
C ASN A 127 -2.33 12.86 18.04
N ILE A 128 -2.53 11.89 17.16
CA ILE A 128 -3.07 10.59 17.48
C ILE A 128 -1.98 9.58 17.15
N ASN A 129 -1.47 8.91 18.16
CA ASN A 129 -0.51 7.83 17.96
C ASN A 129 -1.26 6.54 17.76
N TYR A 130 -0.73 5.66 16.92
CA TYR A 130 -1.20 4.28 16.90
C TYR A 130 -0.06 3.29 16.79
N THR A 131 -0.28 2.10 17.34
CA THR A 131 0.61 0.95 17.24
C THR A 131 -0.16 -0.25 16.70
N LEU A 132 0.56 -1.11 15.98
CA LEU A 132 0.04 -2.36 15.43
C LEU A 132 0.62 -3.52 16.25
N GLU A 133 -0.25 -4.35 16.83
CA GLU A 133 0.14 -5.51 17.65
C GLU A 133 -0.32 -6.78 16.95
N ASP A 134 0.64 -7.64 16.57
CA ASP A 134 0.40 -8.87 15.80
C ASP A 134 -0.57 -8.64 14.63
N PHE A 135 -0.40 -7.51 13.93
CA PHE A 135 -1.37 -7.03 12.96
C PHE A 135 -1.08 -7.55 11.55
N PHE A 136 -2.09 -8.17 10.94
CA PHE A 136 -2.00 -8.70 9.58
C PHE A 136 -3.17 -8.23 8.75
N ILE A 137 -2.91 -8.01 7.47
CA ILE A 137 -3.95 -7.91 6.44
C ILE A 137 -3.65 -9.00 5.41
N ASP A 138 -4.62 -9.90 5.27
CA ASP A 138 -4.49 -11.15 4.51
C ASP A 138 -3.30 -11.99 5.02
N ASP A 139 -2.23 -12.07 4.23
CA ASP A 139 -1.00 -12.82 4.48
C ASP A 139 0.20 -11.91 4.77
N MET A 140 0.00 -10.59 4.86
CA MET A 140 1.06 -9.61 5.14
C MET A 140 0.98 -9.11 6.57
N GLN A 141 2.12 -9.14 7.26
CA GLN A 141 2.26 -8.53 8.58
C GLN A 141 2.67 -7.07 8.45
N PHE A 142 2.07 -6.20 9.26
CA PHE A 142 2.47 -4.80 9.37
C PHE A 142 3.01 -4.54 10.77
N VAL A 143 4.27 -4.11 10.83
CA VAL A 143 4.97 -3.79 12.06
C VAL A 143 5.37 -2.31 12.03
N GLY A 144 5.02 -1.59 13.10
CA GLY A 144 5.41 -0.20 13.25
C GLY A 144 4.41 0.58 14.10
N SER A 145 4.76 1.84 14.31
CA SER A 145 3.90 2.83 14.93
C SER A 145 3.83 4.05 14.02
N LYS A 146 2.70 4.73 14.02
CA LYS A 146 2.58 6.02 13.32
C LYS A 146 2.00 7.08 14.22
N THR A 147 2.24 8.31 13.81
CA THR A 147 1.50 9.47 14.31
C THR A 147 0.66 10.01 13.17
N VAL A 148 -0.61 10.23 13.48
CA VAL A 148 -1.55 10.95 12.63
C VAL A 148 -1.80 12.31 13.26
N THR A 149 -1.51 13.36 12.53
CA THR A 149 -1.85 14.73 12.92
C THR A 149 -3.19 15.09 12.30
N ARG A 150 -4.21 15.23 13.14
CA ARG A 150 -5.53 15.70 12.75
C ARG A 150 -5.62 17.20 12.92
N GLN A 151 -5.96 17.91 11.86
CA GLN A 151 -6.36 19.32 11.91
C GLN A 151 -7.89 19.39 11.82
N LYS A 152 -8.52 20.17 12.70
CA LYS A 152 -9.97 20.41 12.66
C LYS A 152 -10.37 21.17 11.40
N VAL A 153 -9.56 22.15 11.05
CA VAL A 153 -9.73 23.05 9.90
C VAL A 153 -8.33 23.39 9.39
N ASN A 154 -8.06 23.11 8.13
CA ASN A 154 -6.84 23.51 7.43
C ASN A 154 -7.01 24.90 6.78
N ASP A 155 -6.03 25.35 6.01
CA ASP A 155 -6.06 26.67 5.36
C ASP A 155 -7.20 26.82 4.33
N ASN A 156 -7.72 25.71 3.80
CA ASN A 156 -8.86 25.68 2.88
C ASN A 156 -10.23 25.62 3.60
N GLY A 157 -10.24 25.58 4.94
CA GLY A 157 -11.47 25.44 5.71
C GLY A 157 -11.93 23.99 5.94
N ASN A 158 -11.14 23.00 5.55
CA ASN A 158 -11.50 21.58 5.56
C ASN A 158 -10.80 20.80 6.69
N PRO A 159 -11.42 19.75 7.23
CA PRO A 159 -10.71 18.80 8.09
C PRO A 159 -9.59 18.09 7.34
N GLN A 160 -8.47 17.80 8.02
CA GLN A 160 -7.32 17.16 7.38
C GLN A 160 -6.62 16.19 8.33
N TYR A 161 -6.09 15.09 7.77
CA TYR A 161 -5.22 14.15 8.45
C TYR A 161 -3.89 14.09 7.72
N THR A 162 -2.79 14.28 8.44
CA THR A 162 -1.43 14.06 7.96
C THR A 162 -0.88 12.82 8.64
N MET A 163 -0.58 11.79 7.86
CA MET A 163 -0.08 10.50 8.32
C MET A 163 1.40 10.37 7.96
N ASN A 164 2.25 10.20 8.97
CA ASN A 164 3.66 9.88 8.76
C ASN A 164 3.82 8.37 8.62
N LEU A 165 4.33 7.91 7.49
CA LEU A 165 4.57 6.51 7.19
C LEU A 165 5.96 6.12 7.70
N ASP A 166 6.00 5.15 8.61
CA ASP A 166 7.20 4.41 9.01
C ASP A 166 6.73 2.99 9.39
N LEU A 167 6.75 2.10 8.39
CA LEU A 167 6.22 0.74 8.51
C LEU A 167 7.23 -0.27 8.00
N THR A 168 7.32 -1.41 8.67
CA THR A 168 7.89 -2.62 8.11
C THR A 168 6.75 -3.55 7.71
N VAL A 169 6.80 -4.04 6.47
CA VAL A 169 5.87 -5.05 5.95
C VAL A 169 6.63 -6.36 5.82
N VAL A 170 6.07 -7.42 6.37
CA VAL A 170 6.58 -8.79 6.22
C VAL A 170 5.61 -9.54 5.32
N PHE A 171 6.11 -10.05 4.20
CA PHE A 171 5.33 -10.81 3.22
C PHE A 171 5.22 -12.29 3.61
N ALA A 172 4.32 -13.02 2.94
CA ALA A 172 4.02 -14.42 3.25
C ALA A 172 5.23 -15.36 3.11
N ASP A 173 6.17 -15.03 2.24
CA ASP A 173 7.43 -15.76 2.03
C ASP A 173 8.51 -15.42 3.07
N GLY A 174 8.23 -14.49 3.98
CA GLY A 174 9.14 -14.00 5.02
C GLY A 174 10.07 -12.87 4.56
N THR A 175 9.99 -12.44 3.29
CA THR A 175 10.69 -11.24 2.83
C THR A 175 10.08 -9.99 3.45
N GLN A 176 10.84 -8.89 3.43
CA GLN A 176 10.43 -7.65 4.11
C GLN A 176 10.73 -6.43 3.25
N ALA A 177 9.88 -5.42 3.41
CA ALA A 177 10.11 -4.08 2.90
C ALA A 177 9.79 -3.05 4.00
N THR A 178 10.49 -1.92 3.97
CA THR A 178 10.14 -0.76 4.82
C THR A 178 9.52 0.34 3.99
N ARG A 179 8.55 1.06 4.55
CA ARG A 179 7.87 2.18 3.92
C ARG A 179 8.01 3.44 4.75
N THR A 180 8.58 4.47 4.15
CA THR A 180 8.84 5.76 4.80
C THR A 180 8.27 6.90 3.97
N GLY A 181 7.66 7.90 4.60
CA GLY A 181 7.11 9.06 3.89
C GLY A 181 5.92 9.69 4.60
N SER A 182 5.05 10.35 3.83
CA SER A 182 3.83 10.94 4.36
C SER A 182 2.67 10.88 3.38
N LYS A 183 1.45 10.78 3.92
CA LYS A 183 0.19 10.87 3.18
C LYS A 183 -0.73 11.85 3.89
N VAL A 184 -1.26 12.82 3.15
CA VAL A 184 -2.24 13.79 3.63
C VAL A 184 -3.59 13.45 3.03
N ARG A 185 -4.65 13.48 3.84
CA ARG A 185 -6.03 13.32 3.41
C ARG A 185 -6.85 14.51 3.90
N GLU A 186 -7.34 15.31 2.96
CA GLU A 186 -8.21 16.46 3.19
C GLU A 186 -9.66 16.07 2.90
N TRP A 187 -10.58 16.40 3.81
CA TRP A 187 -12.00 16.06 3.72
C TRP A 187 -12.80 17.23 3.15
N ILE A 188 -13.06 17.20 1.84
CA ILE A 188 -13.57 18.36 1.10
C ILE A 188 -15.10 18.40 0.97
N GLU A 189 -15.80 17.26 1.10
CA GLU A 189 -17.26 17.17 1.05
C GLU A 189 -17.79 16.10 2.01
N GLY A 190 -19.03 16.23 2.49
CA GLY A 190 -19.69 15.26 3.37
C GLY A 190 -19.30 15.34 4.87
N SER A 191 -18.38 16.23 5.23
CA SER A 191 -17.95 16.33 6.63
C SER A 191 -19.08 16.73 7.58
N PHE A 192 -19.06 16.14 8.78
CA PHE A 192 -19.93 16.47 9.92
C PHE A 192 -21.45 16.23 9.73
N ASN A 193 -21.88 15.60 8.64
CA ASN A 193 -23.30 15.26 8.42
C ASN A 193 -23.69 13.86 8.93
N GLY A 194 -22.71 13.04 9.35
CA GLY A 194 -22.89 11.66 9.80
C GLY A 194 -23.11 10.62 8.69
N ASN A 195 -23.23 11.05 7.44
CA ASN A 195 -23.36 10.19 6.27
C ASN A 195 -21.99 9.95 5.61
N TRP A 196 -21.40 8.80 5.89
CA TRP A 196 -20.07 8.50 5.33
C TRP A 196 -20.06 8.24 3.83
N GLY A 197 -21.21 7.94 3.22
CA GLY A 197 -21.31 7.59 1.80
C GLY A 197 -21.19 8.77 0.84
N ASP A 198 -21.36 10.01 1.32
CA ASP A 198 -21.20 11.22 0.51
C ASP A 198 -19.85 11.93 0.73
N ASN A 199 -18.96 11.31 1.49
CA ASN A 199 -17.65 11.87 1.77
C ASN A 199 -16.75 11.89 0.53
N VAL A 200 -16.06 13.01 0.37
CA VAL A 200 -15.04 13.18 -0.66
C VAL A 200 -13.75 13.64 -0.01
N PHE A 201 -12.66 13.00 -0.41
CA PHE A 201 -11.32 13.30 0.06
C PHE A 201 -10.37 13.64 -1.09
N LEU A 202 -9.48 14.60 -0.84
CA LEU A 202 -8.26 14.79 -1.64
C LEU A 202 -7.08 14.17 -0.89
N ILE A 203 -6.29 13.37 -1.61
CA ILE A 203 -5.12 12.70 -1.06
C ILE A 203 -3.87 13.25 -1.76
N THR A 204 -2.89 13.67 -0.97
CA THR A 204 -1.55 14.04 -1.44
C THR A 204 -0.49 13.33 -0.60
N GLY A 205 0.75 13.35 -1.05
CA GLY A 205 1.85 12.74 -0.30
C GLY A 205 2.92 12.14 -1.19
N ALA A 206 3.96 11.67 -0.53
CA ALA A 206 5.08 10.99 -1.14
C ALA A 206 5.66 9.96 -0.17
N TRP A 207 6.02 8.79 -0.69
CA TRP A 207 6.63 7.74 0.11
C TRP A 207 7.54 6.85 -0.72
N GLU A 208 8.44 6.18 -0.01
CA GLU A 208 9.40 5.23 -0.55
C GLU A 208 9.19 3.87 0.09
N THR A 209 9.51 2.83 -0.67
CA THR A 209 9.51 1.44 -0.26
C THR A 209 10.88 0.87 -0.48
N ASN A 210 11.54 0.49 0.60
CA ASN A 210 12.89 -0.05 0.56
C ASN A 210 12.82 -1.55 0.78
N PHE A 211 13.24 -2.31 -0.23
CA PHE A 211 13.32 -3.76 -0.17
C PHE A 211 14.66 -4.19 0.41
N LYS A 212 14.69 -5.38 1.02
CA LYS A 212 15.90 -5.91 1.67
C LYS A 212 17.08 -6.12 0.72
N ASN A 213 16.83 -6.29 -0.57
CA ASN A 213 17.87 -6.41 -1.60
C ASN A 213 18.50 -5.06 -1.99
N GLY A 214 18.02 -3.94 -1.44
CA GLY A 214 18.53 -2.59 -1.70
C GLY A 214 17.76 -1.82 -2.77
N ASN A 215 16.74 -2.42 -3.41
CA ASN A 215 15.88 -1.72 -4.35
C ASN A 215 14.95 -0.75 -3.60
N THR A 216 14.71 0.42 -4.20
CA THR A 216 13.80 1.44 -3.66
C THR A 216 12.76 1.82 -4.71
N HIS A 217 11.49 1.75 -4.32
CA HIS A 217 10.35 2.20 -5.13
C HIS A 217 9.75 3.46 -4.51
N SER A 218 9.67 4.55 -5.26
CA SER A 218 9.04 5.79 -4.78
C SER A 218 7.71 6.06 -5.47
N THR A 219 6.80 6.67 -4.73
CA THR A 219 5.48 7.07 -5.17
C THR A 219 5.26 8.51 -4.74
N THR A 220 4.93 9.39 -5.68
CA THR A 220 4.66 10.82 -5.42
C THR A 220 3.34 11.21 -6.07
N ILE A 221 2.41 11.76 -5.29
CA ILE A 221 1.15 12.29 -5.83
C ILE A 221 1.43 13.71 -6.34
N THR A 222 1.41 13.90 -7.66
CA THR A 222 1.69 15.20 -8.32
C THR A 222 0.44 16.02 -8.56
N THR A 223 -0.70 15.34 -8.78
CA THR A 223 -2.03 15.95 -8.78
C THR A 223 -2.87 15.25 -7.71
N PRO A 224 -3.50 15.98 -6.76
CA PRO A 224 -4.25 15.37 -5.66
C PRO A 224 -5.22 14.30 -6.14
N LEU A 225 -5.15 13.11 -5.52
CA LEU A 225 -6.07 12.03 -5.85
C LEU A 225 -7.42 12.30 -5.22
N ARG A 226 -8.49 12.19 -6.00
CA ARG A 226 -9.86 12.32 -5.50
C ARG A 226 -10.42 10.94 -5.18
N ARG A 227 -10.79 10.75 -3.91
CA ARG A 227 -11.46 9.54 -3.40
C ARG A 227 -12.87 9.92 -2.96
N GLU A 228 -13.85 9.28 -3.57
CA GLU A 228 -15.26 9.44 -3.19
C GLU A 228 -15.73 8.18 -2.47
N ALA A 229 -16.36 8.31 -1.32
CA ALA A 229 -16.81 7.15 -0.53
C ALA A 229 -17.91 6.34 -1.25
N SER A 230 -18.62 6.95 -2.19
CA SER A 230 -19.57 6.31 -3.11
C SER A 230 -18.89 5.46 -4.19
N CYS A 231 -17.59 5.65 -4.42
CA CYS A 231 -16.82 4.96 -5.45
C CYS A 231 -15.77 4.04 -4.84
N ARG A 232 -15.64 2.82 -5.39
CA ARG A 232 -14.59 1.89 -4.98
C ARG A 232 -13.20 2.35 -5.44
N PHE A 233 -13.14 3.06 -6.55
CA PHE A 233 -11.90 3.45 -7.22
C PHE A 233 -11.59 4.93 -6.98
N LEU A 234 -10.33 5.32 -7.23
CA LEU A 234 -9.96 6.73 -7.32
C LEU A 234 -10.55 7.28 -8.61
N VAL A 235 -11.16 8.47 -8.55
CA VAL A 235 -11.89 9.03 -9.69
C VAL A 235 -11.07 10.04 -10.50
N SER A 236 -10.00 10.58 -9.91
CA SER A 236 -9.09 11.49 -10.59
C SER A 236 -7.76 11.66 -9.85
N GLY A 237 -6.78 12.24 -10.54
CA GLY A 237 -5.47 12.64 -9.99
C GLY A 237 -4.32 11.85 -10.62
N VAL A 238 -3.10 12.26 -10.31
CA VAL A 238 -1.90 11.75 -10.98
C VAL A 238 -0.84 11.37 -9.96
N VAL A 239 -0.26 10.20 -10.16
CA VAL A 239 0.81 9.65 -9.32
C VAL A 239 2.03 9.37 -10.18
N GLU A 240 3.17 9.93 -9.81
CA GLU A 240 4.48 9.56 -10.35
C GLU A 240 5.06 8.38 -9.59
N LEU A 241 5.56 7.41 -10.35
CA LEU A 241 6.15 6.17 -9.88
C LEU A 241 7.59 6.10 -10.36
N VAL A 242 8.52 5.89 -9.43
CA VAL A 242 9.90 5.49 -9.75
C VAL A 242 10.11 4.09 -9.22
N ARG A 243 10.64 3.22 -10.08
CA ARG A 243 10.91 1.81 -9.77
C ARG A 243 12.29 1.46 -10.31
N THR A 244 12.81 0.31 -9.91
CA THR A 244 14.19 -0.09 -10.23
C THR A 244 14.50 0.00 -11.73
N ASN A 245 13.57 -0.44 -12.59
CA ASN A 245 13.79 -0.54 -14.04
C ASN A 245 12.74 0.18 -14.90
N TYR A 246 11.76 0.83 -14.29
CA TYR A 246 10.75 1.60 -15.02
C TYR A 246 10.27 2.77 -14.17
N SER A 247 9.98 3.89 -14.81
CA SER A 247 9.27 4.99 -14.18
C SER A 247 8.17 5.47 -15.11
N GLY A 248 7.26 6.25 -14.55
CA GLY A 248 6.14 6.80 -15.29
C GLY A 248 5.09 7.41 -14.36
N SER A 249 3.97 7.79 -14.96
CA SER A 249 2.82 8.33 -14.23
C SER A 249 1.60 7.46 -14.41
N LEU A 250 0.76 7.40 -13.38
CA LEU A 250 -0.59 6.87 -13.41
C LEU A 250 -1.59 8.02 -13.28
N ASP A 251 -2.40 8.22 -14.32
CA ASP A 251 -3.52 9.16 -14.33
C ASP A 251 -4.85 8.40 -14.14
N TYR A 252 -5.60 8.75 -13.09
CA TYR A 252 -6.88 8.13 -12.73
C TYR A 252 -8.09 8.78 -13.41
N GLY A 253 -7.87 9.68 -14.37
CA GLY A 253 -8.92 10.29 -15.16
C GLY A 253 -9.52 11.55 -14.53
N ASN A 254 -10.76 11.86 -14.92
CA ASN A 254 -11.36 13.19 -14.73
C ASN A 254 -12.66 13.19 -13.90
N GLY A 255 -12.92 12.13 -13.12
CA GLY A 255 -14.07 12.04 -12.22
C GLY A 255 -14.99 10.84 -12.45
N ASP A 256 -14.69 9.99 -13.44
CA ASP A 256 -15.49 8.78 -13.70
C ASP A 256 -15.18 7.72 -12.63
N CYS A 257 -16.24 7.11 -12.08
CA CYS A 257 -16.09 5.98 -11.16
C CYS A 257 -15.97 4.68 -11.97
N ASP A 258 -14.78 4.45 -12.51
CA ASP A 258 -14.42 3.22 -13.20
C ASP A 258 -13.14 2.61 -12.63
N ASN A 259 -12.73 1.45 -13.17
CA ASN A 259 -11.53 0.75 -12.74
C ASN A 259 -10.37 0.97 -13.71
N LEU A 260 -10.29 2.14 -14.35
CA LEU A 260 -9.30 2.46 -15.37
C LEU A 260 -8.29 3.48 -14.85
N ALA A 261 -7.08 3.39 -15.37
CA ALA A 261 -6.08 4.43 -15.27
C ALA A 261 -5.23 4.42 -16.55
N VAL A 262 -4.61 5.55 -16.88
CA VAL A 262 -3.65 5.63 -17.98
C VAL A 262 -2.24 5.66 -17.39
N PHE A 263 -1.44 4.65 -17.74
CA PHE A 263 -0.03 4.64 -17.45
C PHE A 263 0.75 5.27 -18.60
N THR A 264 1.60 6.24 -18.29
CA THR A 264 2.52 6.89 -19.24
C THR A 264 3.95 6.62 -18.80
N ASN A 265 4.75 5.96 -19.63
CA ASN A 265 6.16 5.71 -19.30
C ASN A 265 7.06 6.93 -19.59
N ASP A 266 8.34 6.84 -19.22
CA ASP A 266 9.33 7.90 -19.43
C ASP A 266 9.55 8.29 -20.92
N ASN A 267 9.18 7.42 -21.86
CA ASN A 267 9.25 7.69 -23.30
C ASN A 267 7.99 8.40 -23.83
N GLY A 268 6.99 8.63 -22.98
CA GLY A 268 5.69 9.21 -23.34
C GLY A 268 4.73 8.21 -24.01
N GLU A 269 4.99 6.92 -23.92
CA GLU A 269 4.06 5.90 -24.41
C GLU A 269 2.96 5.65 -23.37
N GLU A 270 1.71 5.69 -23.84
CA GLU A 270 0.53 5.56 -22.99
C GLU A 270 -0.12 4.18 -23.14
N ARG A 271 -0.61 3.65 -22.02
CA ARG A 271 -1.38 2.43 -21.95
C ARG A 271 -2.49 2.54 -20.92
N GLU A 272 -3.72 2.28 -21.33
CA GLU A 272 -4.83 2.06 -20.42
C GLU A 272 -4.64 0.75 -19.65
N ILE A 273 -4.75 0.81 -18.33
CA ILE A 273 -4.67 -0.32 -17.42
C ILE A 273 -5.97 -0.46 -16.61
N ARG A 274 -6.26 -1.69 -16.20
CA ARG A 274 -7.35 -1.98 -15.26
C ARG A 274 -6.78 -2.21 -13.86
N LEU A 275 -7.40 -1.55 -12.89
CA LEU A 275 -7.06 -1.59 -11.46
C LEU A 275 -7.67 -2.79 -10.74
#